data_AF-A0A812PSZ4-F1
#
_entry.id   AF-A0A812PSZ4-F1
#
_cell.length_a   1.000
_cell.length_b   1.000
_cell.length_c   1.000
_cell.angle_alpha   90.00
_cell.angle_beta   90.00
_cell.angle_gamma   90.00
#
_symmetry.space_group_name_H-M   'P 1'
#
loop_
_entity.id
_entity.type
_entity.pdbx_description
1 polymer ?
#
loop_
_entity_poly.entity_id
_entity_poly.type
_entity_poly.pdbx_seq_one_letter_code
_entity_poly.pdbx_strand_id
1 'polypeptide(L)'
;MAAEHLAAALAYGNPVQQAPEGRARSTLARAEASSSDAELVTKLLRSRLLQGNSVQELLNSANLCLLVKAEEDKAHLSRLLEAYHAKQRDSALTPEQRRQGQQPKPHEWGPREVFVCSAVLERLAAKLTDGPGKEAVTALAEMSAEDMELYLANCGPEHATPKEGRPWKFKVSLTPLAPDSFRMHWTVLCKKLSRSKDLQWVLEPMRAPQTQVQKELWETLKARTA
;
A
#
# COMPACT_ATOMS: atom_id res chain seq x y z
N MET A 1 -14.02 -15.79 -25.21
CA MET A 1 -12.71 -16.46 -25.25
C MET A 1 -11.76 -15.72 -24.32
N ALA A 2 -11.87 -15.97 -23.02
CA ALA A 2 -11.10 -15.29 -21.98
C ALA A 2 -10.80 -16.32 -20.88
N ALA A 3 -9.74 -17.12 -21.08
CA ALA A 3 -9.33 -18.15 -20.13
C ALA A 3 -7.90 -18.65 -20.39
N GLU A 4 -6.90 -17.77 -20.63
CA GLU A 4 -5.52 -18.26 -20.90
C GLU A 4 -4.37 -17.44 -20.28
N HIS A 5 -4.61 -16.62 -19.24
CA HIS A 5 -3.51 -15.91 -18.56
C HIS A 5 -3.38 -16.21 -17.06
N LEU A 6 -3.68 -17.45 -16.63
CA LEU A 6 -3.58 -17.86 -15.22
C LEU A 6 -2.80 -19.18 -15.01
N ALA A 7 -1.85 -19.50 -15.90
CA ALA A 7 -1.15 -20.79 -15.89
C ALA A 7 0.38 -20.69 -16.03
N ALA A 8 1.05 -19.81 -15.28
CA ALA A 8 2.52 -19.69 -15.30
C ALA A 8 3.19 -19.67 -13.91
N ALA A 9 2.59 -20.30 -12.89
CA ALA A 9 3.14 -20.31 -11.53
C ALA A 9 3.38 -21.70 -10.92
N LEU A 10 3.27 -22.80 -11.68
CA LEU A 10 3.50 -24.16 -11.15
C LEU A 10 4.33 -25.02 -12.09
N ALA A 11 5.65 -25.01 -11.90
CA ALA A 11 6.52 -26.12 -12.28
C ALA A 11 7.83 -26.07 -11.46
N TYR A 12 7.86 -26.83 -10.36
CA TYR A 12 9.08 -27.24 -9.67
C TYR A 12 9.82 -28.28 -10.51
N GLY A 13 11.16 -28.20 -10.58
CA GLY A 13 12.00 -29.27 -11.13
C GLY A 13 13.47 -28.87 -11.26
N ASN A 14 14.24 -29.10 -10.21
CA ASN A 14 15.71 -29.02 -10.21
C ASN A 14 16.29 -30.32 -10.82
N PRO A 15 17.51 -30.33 -11.40
CA PRO A 15 18.63 -30.79 -10.57
C PRO A 15 19.99 -30.07 -10.78
N VAL A 16 20.74 -30.16 -9.69
CA VAL A 16 22.12 -29.77 -9.35
C VAL A 16 23.21 -30.18 -10.37
N GLN A 17 24.19 -29.29 -10.59
CA GLN A 17 25.62 -29.65 -10.71
C GLN A 17 26.53 -28.55 -10.09
N GLN A 18 27.50 -29.04 -9.30
CA GLN A 18 28.54 -28.43 -8.43
C GLN A 18 29.52 -27.49 -9.19
N ALA A 19 30.38 -26.61 -8.64
CA ALA A 19 30.77 -25.98 -7.35
C ALA A 19 31.95 -25.01 -7.73
N PRO A 20 32.87 -24.55 -6.85
CA PRO A 20 32.77 -23.88 -5.55
C PRO A 20 33.36 -22.44 -5.59
N GLU A 21 33.02 -21.58 -4.62
CA GLU A 21 33.86 -20.47 -4.09
C GLU A 21 32.97 -19.75 -3.05
N GLY A 22 33.21 -19.82 -1.74
CA GLY A 22 34.38 -19.28 -1.09
C GLY A 22 33.95 -18.04 -0.27
N ARG A 23 33.39 -18.26 0.93
CA ARG A 23 33.33 -17.32 2.07
C ARG A 23 33.07 -15.83 1.77
N ALA A 24 31.80 -15.40 1.72
CA ALA A 24 31.45 -13.98 1.95
C ALA A 24 29.99 -13.71 2.37
N ARG A 25 29.21 -14.71 2.81
CA ARG A 25 27.79 -14.50 3.17
C ARG A 25 27.39 -15.31 4.40
N SER A 26 27.85 -14.92 5.60
CA SER A 26 27.24 -15.40 6.86
C SER A 26 27.60 -14.59 8.12
N THR A 27 27.84 -13.27 8.02
CA THR A 27 28.15 -12.45 9.22
C THR A 27 27.28 -11.20 9.38
N LEU A 28 26.15 -11.08 8.67
CA LEU A 28 25.23 -9.94 8.83
C LEU A 28 23.86 -10.32 9.42
N ALA A 29 23.68 -11.57 9.87
CA ALA A 29 22.41 -12.07 10.38
C ALA A 29 22.55 -12.68 11.79
N ARG A 30 23.24 -11.99 12.71
CA ARG A 30 23.07 -12.19 14.17
C ARG A 30 23.78 -11.10 14.98
N ALA A 31 23.42 -9.85 14.77
CA ALA A 31 23.62 -8.84 15.79
C ALA A 31 22.30 -8.73 16.55
N GLU A 32 22.27 -9.28 17.76
CA GLU A 32 21.24 -8.92 18.75
C GLU A 32 21.28 -7.40 18.85
N ALA A 33 20.20 -6.75 18.40
CA ALA A 33 20.07 -5.31 18.43
C ALA A 33 20.21 -4.86 19.89
N SER A 34 21.37 -4.34 20.24
CA SER A 34 21.60 -3.76 21.54
C SER A 34 20.63 -2.59 21.69
N SER A 35 20.02 -2.46 22.87
CA SER A 35 19.06 -1.39 23.21
C SER A 35 19.57 0.02 22.85
N SER A 36 20.89 0.21 22.75
CA SER A 36 21.58 1.45 22.38
C SER A 36 21.45 1.77 20.89
N ASP A 37 21.56 0.77 20.01
CA ASP A 37 21.56 0.99 18.56
C ASP A 37 20.16 1.31 18.03
N ALA A 38 19.14 0.63 18.57
CA ALA A 38 17.75 0.95 18.29
C ALA A 38 17.38 2.38 18.72
N GLU A 39 17.89 2.84 19.87
CA GLU A 39 17.67 4.20 20.35
C GLU A 39 18.42 5.23 19.49
N LEU A 40 19.64 4.90 19.04
CA LEU A 40 20.43 5.75 18.15
C LEU A 40 19.78 5.89 16.77
N VAL A 41 19.32 4.78 16.17
CA VAL A 41 18.56 4.77 14.91
C VAL A 41 17.28 5.60 15.07
N THR A 42 16.59 5.45 16.19
CA THR A 42 15.39 6.24 16.51
C THR A 42 15.70 7.74 16.63
N LYS A 43 16.80 8.12 17.29
CA LYS A 43 17.25 9.52 17.42
C LYS A 43 17.70 10.11 16.09
N LEU A 44 18.37 9.32 15.25
CA LEU A 44 18.78 9.71 13.89
C LEU A 44 17.57 9.90 12.97
N LEU A 45 16.60 8.99 13.02
CA LEU A 45 15.34 9.11 12.30
C LEU A 45 14.57 10.36 12.74
N ARG A 46 14.45 10.61 14.05
CA ARG A 46 13.82 11.83 14.59
C ARG A 46 14.54 13.11 14.15
N SER A 47 15.87 13.11 14.18
CA SER A 47 16.68 14.26 13.76
C SER A 47 16.53 14.55 12.26
N ARG A 48 16.59 13.50 11.43
CA ARG A 48 16.40 13.61 9.97
C ARG A 48 14.98 14.03 9.58
N LEU A 49 13.98 13.55 10.32
CA LEU A 49 12.62 14.05 10.16
C LEU A 49 12.58 15.53 10.56
N LEU A 50 13.00 15.93 11.76
CA LEU A 50 12.79 17.31 12.23
C LEU A 50 13.59 18.41 11.49
N GLN A 51 14.66 18.08 10.77
CA GLN A 51 15.55 19.10 10.17
C GLN A 51 15.16 19.62 8.78
N GLY A 52 14.10 19.11 8.13
CA GLY A 52 13.76 19.51 6.76
C GLY A 52 12.40 20.19 6.60
N ASN A 53 12.33 21.22 5.75
CA ASN A 53 11.14 21.55 4.95
C ASN A 53 10.55 20.29 4.26
N SER A 54 11.36 19.25 4.11
CA SER A 54 11.03 17.89 3.72
C SER A 54 9.93 17.25 4.55
N VAL A 55 9.74 17.55 5.84
CA VAL A 55 8.58 17.01 6.59
C VAL A 55 7.30 17.54 5.99
N GLN A 56 7.18 18.85 5.77
CA GLN A 56 5.96 19.42 5.20
C GLN A 56 5.65 18.84 3.81
N GLU A 57 6.67 18.57 2.98
CA GLU A 57 6.53 17.95 1.65
C GLU A 57 6.24 16.43 1.73
N LEU A 58 6.88 15.71 2.67
CA LEU A 58 6.53 14.35 3.05
C LEU A 58 5.08 14.27 3.56
N LEU A 59 4.63 15.24 4.35
CA LEU A 59 3.30 15.32 4.94
C LEU A 59 2.23 15.59 3.89
N ASN A 60 2.50 16.51 2.95
CA ASN A 60 1.59 16.85 1.86
C ASN A 60 1.47 15.74 0.80
N SER A 61 2.47 14.85 0.71
CA SER A 61 2.47 13.68 -0.18
C SER A 61 2.10 12.37 0.51
N ALA A 62 2.13 12.31 1.85
CA ALA A 62 1.89 11.09 2.61
C ALA A 62 0.40 10.78 2.78
N ASN A 63 -0.50 11.76 2.74
CA ASN A 63 -1.93 11.52 2.90
C ASN A 63 -2.69 12.08 1.71
N LEU A 64 -3.38 11.21 0.99
CA LEU A 64 -4.14 11.52 -0.21
C LEU A 64 -5.59 11.06 -0.03
N CYS A 65 -6.52 11.80 -0.61
CA CYS A 65 -7.92 11.43 -0.68
C CYS A 65 -8.34 11.29 -2.14
N LEU A 66 -8.73 10.07 -2.52
CA LEU A 66 -9.27 9.77 -3.83
C LEU A 66 -10.79 9.77 -3.78
N LEU A 67 -11.42 10.61 -4.59
CA LEU A 67 -12.86 10.79 -4.70
C LEU A 67 -13.35 10.09 -5.96
N VAL A 68 -14.14 9.04 -5.80
CA VAL A 68 -14.78 8.32 -6.89
C VAL A 68 -16.20 8.85 -7.07
N LYS A 69 -16.50 9.48 -8.21
CA LYS A 69 -17.84 10.06 -8.48
C LYS A 69 -18.70 9.17 -9.34
N ALA A 70 -18.13 8.48 -10.32
CA ALA A 70 -18.86 7.61 -11.24
C ALA A 70 -19.52 6.43 -10.50
N GLU A 71 -20.83 6.27 -10.67
CA GLU A 71 -21.61 5.20 -10.00
C GLU A 71 -21.17 3.80 -10.46
N GLU A 72 -20.79 3.63 -11.73
CA GLU A 72 -20.26 2.36 -12.23
C GLU A 72 -18.99 1.92 -11.49
N ASP A 73 -18.10 2.87 -11.19
CA ASP A 73 -16.86 2.61 -10.46
C ASP A 73 -17.13 2.33 -8.98
N LYS A 74 -18.07 3.05 -8.37
CA LYS A 74 -18.52 2.77 -7.00
C LYS A 74 -19.12 1.37 -6.88
N ALA A 75 -19.99 0.99 -7.80
CA ALA A 75 -20.62 -0.34 -7.81
C ALA A 75 -19.58 -1.45 -7.99
N HIS A 76 -18.62 -1.26 -8.91
CA HIS A 76 -17.56 -2.23 -9.15
C HIS A 76 -16.65 -2.41 -7.91
N LEU A 77 -16.14 -1.31 -7.35
CA LEU A 77 -15.29 -1.36 -6.16
C LEU A 77 -16.04 -1.92 -4.93
N SER A 78 -17.34 -1.64 -4.81
CA SER A 78 -18.17 -2.21 -3.73
C SER A 78 -18.24 -3.73 -3.84
N ARG A 79 -18.50 -4.26 -5.04
CA ARG A 79 -18.53 -5.73 -5.27
C ARG A 79 -17.19 -6.39 -4.99
N LEU A 80 -16.07 -5.75 -5.36
CA LEU A 80 -14.74 -6.27 -5.06
C LEU A 80 -14.46 -6.31 -3.54
N LEU A 81 -14.83 -5.25 -2.83
CA LEU A 81 -14.70 -5.20 -1.37
C LEU A 81 -15.58 -6.23 -0.66
N GLU A 82 -16.82 -6.42 -1.13
CA GLU A 82 -17.72 -7.45 -0.63
C GLU A 82 -17.14 -8.85 -0.84
N ALA A 83 -16.58 -9.13 -2.02
CA ALA A 83 -15.92 -10.39 -2.32
C ALA A 83 -14.70 -10.63 -1.40
N TYR A 84 -13.89 -9.59 -1.16
CA TYR A 84 -12.76 -9.67 -0.21
C TYR A 84 -13.26 -10.02 1.19
N HIS A 85 -14.30 -9.34 1.66
CA HIS A 85 -14.85 -9.59 2.99
C HIS A 85 -15.53 -10.97 3.11
N ALA A 86 -16.14 -11.48 2.04
CA ALA A 86 -16.68 -12.84 2.02
C ALA A 86 -15.55 -13.87 2.21
N LYS A 87 -14.47 -13.76 1.43
CA LYS A 87 -13.29 -14.63 1.55
C LYS A 87 -12.62 -14.56 2.92
N GLN A 88 -12.55 -13.36 3.50
CA GLN A 88 -12.04 -13.18 4.86
C GLN A 88 -12.89 -13.88 5.92
N ARG A 89 -14.22 -13.90 5.75
CA ARG A 89 -15.13 -14.62 6.65
C ARG A 89 -14.98 -16.13 6.53
N ASP A 90 -14.82 -16.63 5.31
CA ASP A 90 -14.60 -18.07 5.06
C ASP A 90 -13.29 -18.56 5.71
N SER A 91 -12.31 -17.67 5.82
CA SER A 91 -11.01 -17.93 6.46
C SER A 91 -10.96 -17.58 7.95
N ALA A 92 -12.08 -17.13 8.53
CA ALA A 92 -12.11 -16.67 9.91
C ALA A 92 -12.03 -17.84 10.89
N LEU A 93 -11.16 -17.70 11.89
CA LEU A 93 -11.06 -18.69 12.96
C LEU A 93 -12.36 -18.77 13.75
N THR A 94 -12.78 -20.00 14.02
CA THR A 94 -13.86 -20.31 14.96
C THR A 94 -13.49 -19.86 16.38
N PRO A 95 -14.48 -19.61 17.26
CA PRO A 95 -14.21 -19.24 18.66
C PRO A 95 -13.33 -20.24 19.42
N GLU A 96 -13.44 -21.53 19.10
CA GLU A 96 -12.66 -22.60 19.72
C GLU A 96 -11.18 -22.54 19.29
N GLN A 97 -10.92 -22.34 18.01
CA GLN A 97 -9.55 -22.17 17.48
C GLN A 97 -8.85 -20.94 18.07
N ARG A 98 -9.60 -19.84 18.30
CA ARG A 98 -9.05 -18.65 18.98
C ARG A 98 -8.68 -18.93 20.44
N ARG A 99 -9.50 -19.71 21.16
CA ARG A 99 -9.18 -20.14 22.54
C ARG A 99 -7.94 -21.01 22.62
N GLN A 100 -7.62 -21.74 21.54
CA GLN A 100 -6.40 -22.53 21.41
C GLN A 100 -5.18 -21.70 20.95
N GLY A 101 -5.30 -20.38 20.85
CA GLY A 101 -4.21 -19.50 20.43
C GLY A 101 -3.84 -19.61 18.95
N GLN A 102 -4.70 -20.21 18.11
CA GLN A 102 -4.44 -20.26 16.67
C GLN A 102 -4.49 -18.84 16.10
N GLN A 103 -3.54 -18.53 15.22
CA GLN A 103 -3.51 -17.25 14.51
C GLN A 103 -4.36 -17.31 13.24
N PRO A 104 -5.07 -16.21 12.89
CA PRO A 104 -5.83 -16.16 11.66
C PRO A 104 -4.88 -16.36 10.47
N LYS A 105 -5.32 -17.17 9.50
CA LYS A 105 -4.55 -17.35 8.27
C LYS A 105 -4.46 -16.02 7.53
N PRO A 106 -3.31 -15.70 6.91
CA PRO A 106 -3.21 -14.57 5.99
C PRO A 106 -4.28 -14.68 4.91
N HIS A 107 -4.83 -13.53 4.50
CA HIS A 107 -5.83 -13.52 3.44
C HIS A 107 -5.19 -13.93 2.10
N GLU A 108 -5.87 -14.75 1.30
CA GLU A 108 -5.33 -15.27 0.03
C GLU A 108 -4.96 -14.17 -0.98
N TRP A 109 -5.67 -13.04 -0.93
CA TRP A 109 -5.42 -11.86 -1.77
C TRP A 109 -4.51 -10.80 -1.11
N GLY A 110 -3.84 -11.17 -0.01
CA GLY A 110 -2.93 -10.28 0.71
C GLY A 110 -3.63 -9.25 1.62
N PRO A 111 -2.85 -8.31 2.17
CA PRO A 111 -3.36 -7.23 3.03
C PRO A 111 -4.43 -6.42 2.32
N ARG A 112 -5.45 -5.99 3.08
CA ARG A 112 -6.62 -5.32 2.52
C ARG A 112 -6.25 -4.02 1.82
N GLU A 113 -5.35 -3.25 2.41
CA GLU A 113 -4.86 -1.98 1.88
C GLU A 113 -4.15 -2.16 0.54
N VAL A 114 -3.34 -3.21 0.39
CA VAL A 114 -2.66 -3.52 -0.88
C VAL A 114 -3.69 -3.91 -1.93
N PHE A 115 -4.61 -4.82 -1.60
CA PHE A 115 -5.69 -5.25 -2.49
C PHE A 115 -6.54 -4.07 -2.98
N VAL A 116 -6.97 -3.20 -2.08
CA VAL A 116 -7.80 -2.03 -2.42
C VAL A 116 -7.01 -1.04 -3.27
N CYS A 117 -5.73 -0.82 -2.97
CA CYS A 117 -4.89 0.05 -3.76
C CYS A 117 -4.73 -0.46 -5.19
N SER A 118 -4.41 -1.74 -5.36
CA SER A 118 -4.28 -2.38 -6.67
C SER A 118 -5.57 -2.27 -7.48
N ALA A 119 -6.73 -2.59 -6.89
CA ALA A 119 -8.02 -2.49 -7.57
C ALA A 119 -8.33 -1.05 -8.03
N VAL A 120 -8.00 -0.05 -7.20
CA VAL A 120 -8.17 1.37 -7.55
C VAL A 120 -7.24 1.78 -8.69
N LEU A 121 -5.96 1.39 -8.62
CA LEU A 121 -4.95 1.72 -9.63
C LEU A 121 -5.27 1.06 -10.97
N GLU A 122 -5.71 -0.19 -10.98
CA GLU A 122 -6.17 -0.88 -12.21
C GLU A 122 -7.34 -0.15 -12.87
N ARG A 123 -8.33 0.29 -12.08
CA ARG A 123 -9.48 1.04 -12.61
C ARG A 123 -9.05 2.40 -13.17
N LEU A 124 -8.16 3.11 -12.49
CA LEU A 124 -7.59 4.36 -12.99
C LEU A 124 -6.75 4.14 -14.26
N ALA A 125 -5.97 3.06 -14.31
CA ALA A 125 -5.18 2.69 -15.48
C ALA A 125 -6.06 2.41 -16.70
N ALA A 126 -7.25 1.84 -16.52
CA ALA A 126 -8.20 1.62 -17.62
C ALA A 126 -8.83 2.92 -18.15
N LYS A 127 -8.87 4.00 -17.34
CA LYS A 127 -9.47 5.30 -17.72
C LYS A 127 -8.45 6.28 -18.30
N LEU A 128 -7.17 6.10 -17.98
CA LEU A 128 -6.08 6.94 -18.48
C LEU A 128 -5.52 6.33 -19.77
N THR A 129 -5.71 7.05 -20.88
CA THR A 129 -5.29 6.60 -22.23
C THR A 129 -3.81 6.85 -22.50
N ASP A 130 -3.28 8.00 -22.08
CA ASP A 130 -1.95 8.48 -22.46
C ASP A 130 -1.38 9.54 -21.52
N GLY A 131 -0.07 9.77 -21.66
CA GLY A 131 0.69 10.81 -20.97
C GLY A 131 1.16 10.44 -19.56
N PRO A 132 1.72 11.41 -18.81
CA PRO A 132 2.44 11.15 -17.57
C PRO A 132 1.58 10.56 -16.45
N GLY A 133 0.25 10.79 -16.50
CA GLY A 133 -0.67 10.16 -15.56
C GLY A 133 -0.83 8.66 -15.78
N LYS A 134 -0.82 8.22 -17.06
CA LYS A 134 -0.88 6.81 -17.43
C LYS A 134 0.42 6.10 -17.05
N GLU A 135 1.57 6.70 -17.34
CA GLU A 135 2.87 6.18 -16.92
C GLU A 135 2.96 6.03 -15.39
N ALA A 136 2.50 7.04 -14.65
CA ALA A 136 2.51 7.01 -13.19
C ALA A 136 1.59 5.93 -12.61
N VAL A 137 0.37 5.78 -13.11
CA VAL A 137 -0.53 4.73 -12.60
C VAL A 137 -0.05 3.33 -12.97
N THR A 138 0.56 3.14 -14.14
CA THR A 138 1.15 1.87 -14.54
C THR A 138 2.34 1.52 -13.65
N ALA A 139 3.26 2.46 -13.41
CA ALA A 139 4.39 2.24 -12.51
C ALA A 139 3.97 1.88 -11.07
N LEU A 140 2.88 2.48 -10.59
CA LEU A 140 2.28 2.12 -9.30
C LEU A 140 1.59 0.74 -9.33
N ALA A 141 0.94 0.37 -10.44
CA ALA A 141 0.24 -0.91 -10.56
C ALA A 141 1.18 -2.11 -10.78
N GLU A 142 2.33 -1.90 -11.41
CA GLU A 142 3.34 -2.94 -11.68
C GLU A 142 4.24 -3.26 -10.48
N MET A 143 4.12 -2.49 -9.40
CA MET A 143 4.85 -2.76 -8.17
C MET A 143 4.46 -4.09 -7.53
N SER A 144 5.45 -4.74 -6.91
CA SER A 144 5.21 -5.96 -6.14
C SER A 144 4.30 -5.69 -4.94
N ALA A 145 3.50 -6.68 -4.54
CA ALA A 145 2.64 -6.58 -3.37
C ALA A 145 3.44 -6.36 -2.08
N GLU A 146 4.64 -6.94 -1.99
CA GLU A 146 5.57 -6.81 -0.85
C GLU A 146 6.07 -5.36 -0.70
N ASP A 147 6.51 -4.74 -1.81
CA ASP A 147 6.91 -3.33 -1.81
C ASP A 147 5.73 -2.41 -1.52
N MET A 148 4.56 -2.73 -2.07
CA MET A 148 3.34 -1.95 -1.83
C MET A 148 2.91 -1.99 -0.35
N GLU A 149 3.02 -3.15 0.31
CA GLU A 149 2.78 -3.32 1.74
C GLU A 149 3.80 -2.54 2.60
N LEU A 150 5.03 -2.37 2.11
CA LEU A 150 6.05 -1.56 2.78
C LEU A 150 5.77 -0.06 2.65
N TYR A 151 5.23 0.38 1.51
CA TYR A 151 5.07 1.80 1.19
C TYR A 151 3.69 2.37 1.50
N LEU A 152 2.66 1.53 1.63
CA LEU A 152 1.31 1.94 2.05
C LEU A 152 1.11 1.74 3.56
N ALA A 153 0.72 2.82 4.24
CA ALA A 153 0.25 2.76 5.62
C ALA A 153 -1.25 2.43 5.67
N ASN A 154 -2.02 2.91 4.70
CA ASN A 154 -3.45 2.63 4.58
C ASN A 154 -3.92 2.87 3.15
N CYS A 155 -4.86 2.08 2.69
CA CYS A 155 -5.63 2.38 1.48
C CYS A 155 -7.03 1.79 1.65
N GLY A 156 -8.05 2.64 1.69
CA GLY A 156 -9.39 2.16 1.94
C GLY A 156 -10.45 3.24 1.89
N PRO A 157 -11.72 2.85 1.70
CA PRO A 157 -12.81 3.81 1.74
C PRO A 157 -13.00 4.35 3.17
N GLU A 158 -13.27 5.65 3.27
CA GLU A 158 -13.60 6.33 4.54
C GLU A 158 -14.91 5.80 5.14
N HIS A 159 -15.82 5.34 4.28
CA HIS A 159 -17.08 4.70 4.66
C HIS A 159 -17.20 3.37 3.93
N ALA A 160 -17.64 2.32 4.62
CA ALA A 160 -17.70 0.96 4.08
C ALA A 160 -18.51 0.85 2.78
N THR A 161 -19.55 1.69 2.61
CA THR A 161 -20.39 1.73 1.42
C THR A 161 -20.44 3.12 0.82
N PRO A 162 -20.58 3.24 -0.51
CA PRO A 162 -20.84 4.51 -1.17
C PRO A 162 -22.20 5.07 -0.75
N LYS A 163 -22.32 6.39 -0.68
CA LYS A 163 -23.60 7.08 -0.48
C LYS A 163 -24.10 7.60 -1.83
N GLU A 164 -25.39 7.43 -2.09
CA GLU A 164 -26.03 7.91 -3.31
C GLU A 164 -25.85 9.42 -3.48
N GLY A 165 -25.54 9.84 -4.71
CA GLY A 165 -25.33 11.26 -5.04
C GLY A 165 -24.09 11.91 -4.40
N ARG A 166 -23.24 11.16 -3.68
CA ARG A 166 -22.02 11.68 -3.05
C ARG A 166 -20.76 10.97 -3.59
N PRO A 167 -19.62 11.69 -3.75
CA PRO A 167 -18.36 11.04 -4.06
C PRO A 167 -17.99 10.04 -2.96
N TRP A 168 -17.53 8.85 -3.36
CA TRP A 168 -17.01 7.88 -2.43
C TRP A 168 -15.53 8.14 -2.18
N LYS A 169 -15.20 8.38 -0.92
CA LYS A 169 -13.87 8.83 -0.51
C LYS A 169 -13.01 7.65 -0.11
N PHE A 170 -11.85 7.52 -0.73
CA PHE A 170 -10.78 6.61 -0.34
C PHE A 170 -9.64 7.41 0.27
N LYS A 171 -9.19 6.99 1.45
CA LYS A 171 -7.99 7.53 2.10
C LYS A 171 -6.82 6.65 1.72
N VAL A 172 -5.78 7.27 1.19
CA VAL A 172 -4.50 6.64 0.87
C VAL A 172 -3.44 7.32 1.72
N SER A 173 -2.75 6.52 2.53
CA SER A 173 -1.68 6.98 3.39
C SER A 173 -0.40 6.24 3.05
N LEU A 174 0.69 6.96 2.85
CA LEU A 174 2.01 6.43 2.52
C LEU A 174 2.85 6.34 3.80
N THR A 175 3.61 5.27 3.94
CA THR A 175 4.58 5.14 5.02
C THR A 175 5.76 6.10 4.79
N PRO A 176 6.57 6.38 5.81
CA PRO A 176 7.80 7.17 5.64
C PRO A 176 8.85 6.44 4.80
N LEU A 177 8.78 5.10 4.79
CA LEU A 177 9.70 4.23 4.06
C LEU A 177 9.44 4.25 2.56
N ALA A 178 8.30 4.79 2.12
CA ALA A 178 8.00 4.95 0.72
C ALA A 178 9.06 5.84 0.02
N PRO A 179 9.72 5.33 -1.04
CA PRO A 179 10.79 6.04 -1.72
C PRO A 179 10.24 7.26 -2.48
N ASP A 180 11.12 8.24 -2.74
CA ASP A 180 10.73 9.48 -3.43
C ASP A 180 10.17 9.22 -4.83
N SER A 181 10.67 8.19 -5.54
CA SER A 181 10.13 7.75 -6.83
C SER A 181 8.65 7.35 -6.73
N PHE A 182 8.28 6.61 -5.68
CA PHE A 182 6.90 6.21 -5.43
C PHE A 182 6.01 7.43 -5.13
N ARG A 183 6.48 8.35 -4.28
CA ARG A 183 5.77 9.60 -3.96
C ARG A 183 5.60 10.50 -5.20
N MET A 184 6.59 10.51 -6.08
CA MET A 184 6.53 11.25 -7.34
C MET A 184 5.41 10.74 -8.24
N HIS A 185 5.23 9.42 -8.40
CA HIS A 185 4.14 8.87 -9.20
C HIS A 185 2.76 9.29 -8.65
N TRP A 186 2.56 9.21 -7.33
CA TRP A 186 1.35 9.72 -6.68
C TRP A 186 1.15 11.22 -6.92
N THR A 187 2.21 12.02 -6.87
CA THR A 187 2.16 13.46 -7.12
C THR A 187 1.75 13.77 -8.56
N VAL A 188 2.30 13.04 -9.54
CA VAL A 188 1.93 13.16 -10.96
C VAL A 188 0.45 12.79 -11.15
N LEU A 189 0.02 11.69 -10.54
CA LEU A 189 -1.38 11.24 -10.57
C LEU A 189 -2.33 12.30 -9.96
N CYS A 190 -1.95 12.89 -8.82
CA CYS A 190 -2.70 13.99 -8.18
C CYS A 190 -2.89 15.16 -9.17
N LYS A 191 -1.79 15.63 -9.78
CA LYS A 191 -1.83 16.74 -10.75
C LYS A 191 -2.68 16.43 -11.98
N LYS A 192 -2.67 15.18 -12.46
CA LYS A 192 -3.50 14.76 -13.60
C LYS A 192 -4.98 14.75 -13.21
N LEU A 193 -5.33 14.05 -12.13
CA LEU A 193 -6.72 13.88 -11.69
C LEU A 193 -7.35 15.19 -11.20
N SER A 194 -6.57 16.11 -10.62
CA SER A 194 -7.08 17.43 -10.24
C SER A 194 -7.42 18.33 -11.43
N ARG A 195 -6.79 18.09 -12.59
CA ARG A 195 -6.99 18.89 -13.83
C ARG A 195 -8.04 18.28 -14.75
N SER A 196 -8.23 16.98 -14.70
CA SER A 196 -9.18 16.25 -15.56
C SER A 196 -10.57 16.22 -14.95
N LYS A 197 -11.47 17.09 -15.44
CA LYS A 197 -12.89 17.10 -15.02
C LYS A 197 -13.67 15.89 -15.54
N ASP A 198 -13.22 15.32 -16.66
CA ASP A 198 -13.94 14.26 -17.38
C ASP A 198 -13.78 12.88 -16.74
N LEU A 199 -12.70 12.66 -15.98
CA LEU A 199 -12.39 11.35 -15.44
C LEU A 199 -13.34 10.91 -14.32
N GLN A 200 -14.20 11.79 -13.77
CA GLN A 200 -15.08 11.50 -12.60
C GLN A 200 -14.34 10.96 -11.37
N TRP A 201 -13.02 11.11 -11.35
CA TRP A 201 -12.13 10.77 -10.25
C TRP A 201 -11.32 12.02 -9.89
N VAL A 202 -11.20 12.32 -8.61
CA VAL A 202 -10.41 13.46 -8.12
C VAL A 202 -9.48 12.96 -7.04
N LEU A 203 -8.20 13.35 -7.09
CA LEU A 203 -7.23 13.01 -6.06
C LEU A 203 -6.74 14.30 -5.41
N GLU A 204 -6.94 14.42 -4.11
CA GLU A 204 -6.65 15.62 -3.32
C GLU A 204 -5.64 15.30 -2.21
N PRO A 205 -4.59 16.11 -2.03
CA PRO A 205 -3.72 15.94 -0.87
C PRO A 205 -4.47 16.34 0.40
N MET A 206 -4.47 15.48 1.41
CA MET A 206 -5.03 15.80 2.72
C MET A 206 -3.99 16.50 3.58
N ARG A 207 -4.31 17.72 4.03
CA ARG A 207 -3.51 18.38 5.06
C ARG A 207 -3.84 17.76 6.41
N ALA A 208 -3.07 16.76 6.82
CA ALA A 208 -3.09 16.31 8.20
C ALA A 208 -2.28 17.29 9.07
N PRO A 209 -2.75 17.66 10.27
CA PRO A 209 -1.96 18.47 11.19
C PRO A 209 -0.66 17.73 11.54
N GLN A 210 0.47 18.45 11.56
CA GLN A 210 1.82 17.91 11.74
C GLN A 210 1.95 16.99 12.96
N THR A 211 1.22 17.29 14.03
CA THR A 211 1.16 16.49 15.27
C THR A 211 0.53 15.11 15.08
N GLN A 212 -0.48 14.99 14.22
CA GLN A 212 -1.14 13.72 13.96
C GLN A 212 -0.24 12.79 13.15
N VAL A 213 0.47 13.32 12.16
CA VAL A 213 1.35 12.50 11.33
C VAL A 213 2.61 12.10 12.07
N GLN A 214 3.20 12.97 12.91
CA GLN A 214 4.30 12.55 13.78
C GLN A 214 3.89 11.39 14.70
N LYS A 215 2.64 11.38 15.19
CA LYS A 215 2.10 10.29 15.99
C LYS A 215 1.92 9.01 15.14
N GLU A 216 1.30 9.08 13.97
CA GLU A 216 1.12 7.93 13.08
C GLU A 216 2.46 7.34 12.61
N LEU A 217 3.42 8.20 12.33
CA LEU A 217 4.79 7.84 11.93
C LEU A 217 5.51 7.12 13.07
N TRP A 218 5.35 7.62 14.29
CA TRP A 218 5.88 7.00 15.49
C TRP A 218 5.25 5.64 15.80
N GLU A 219 3.93 5.51 15.67
CA GLU A 219 3.23 4.24 15.86
C GLU A 219 3.63 3.21 14.77
N THR A 220 3.78 3.64 13.52
CA THR A 220 4.22 2.77 12.42
C THR A 220 5.64 2.26 12.64
N LEU A 221 6.55 3.13 13.07
CA LEU A 221 7.93 2.73 13.41
C LEU A 221 7.94 1.76 14.59
N LYS A 222 7.24 2.09 15.69
CA LYS A 222 7.13 1.23 16.87
C LYS A 222 6.60 -0.16 16.53
N ALA A 223 5.53 -0.24 15.75
CA ALA A 223 4.90 -1.51 15.38
C ALA A 223 5.80 -2.41 14.53
N ARG A 224 6.79 -1.84 13.82
CA ARG A 224 7.72 -2.58 12.96
C ARG A 224 9.10 -2.82 13.58
N THR A 225 9.44 -2.16 14.69
CA THR A 225 10.69 -2.35 15.45
C THR A 225 10.52 -3.18 16.73
N ALA A 226 9.28 -3.54 17.09
CA ALA A 226 8.94 -4.39 18.23
C ALA A 226 8.79 -5.85 17.79
#